data_AF-A0A0R2AL48-F1
#
_entry.id   AF-A0A0R2AL48-F1
#
_cell.length_a   1.000
_cell.length_b   1.000
_cell.length_c   1.000
_cell.angle_alpha   90.00
_cell.angle_beta   90.00
_cell.angle_gamma   90.00
#
_symmetry.space_group_name_H-M   'P 1'
#
loop_
_entity.id
_entity.type
_entity.pdbx_description
1 polymer ?
#
loop_
_entity_poly.entity_id
_entity_poly.type
_entity_poly.pdbx_seq_one_letter_code
_entity_poly.pdbx_strand_id
1 'polypeptide(L)'
;MNEKMLDIAIYVYNTYTGSDLKYATSILSKDYEESLKTLDKAYNEEVKEFKDRLLEPASSSSETVSINYSAAFEEAALNKVKEVQLQKRARHATIAKDLLQKMR
;
A
#
# COMPACT_ATOMS: atom_id res chain seq x y z
N MET A 1 6.82 26.60 6.09
CA MET A 1 6.19 25.57 5.25
C MET A 1 6.10 26.18 3.85
N ASN A 2 6.77 25.62 2.85
CA ASN A 2 6.75 26.17 1.50
C ASN A 2 5.31 26.20 0.95
N GLU A 3 4.92 27.24 0.22
CA GLU A 3 3.57 27.37 -0.37
C GLU A 3 3.17 26.11 -1.16
N LYS A 4 4.12 25.52 -1.90
CA LYS A 4 3.93 24.23 -2.59
C LYS A 4 3.50 23.08 -1.67
N MET A 5 4.02 23.01 -0.44
CA MET A 5 3.61 21.98 0.54
C MET A 5 2.22 22.24 1.10
N LEU A 6 1.82 23.51 1.21
CA LEU A 6 0.45 23.86 1.60
C LEU A 6 -0.54 23.43 0.52
N ASP A 7 -0.22 23.67 -0.76
CA ASP A 7 -1.05 23.23 -1.90
C ASP A 7 -1.19 21.70 -1.95
N ILE A 8 -0.09 20.97 -1.72
CA ILE A 8 -0.11 19.50 -1.63
C ILE A 8 -0.99 19.04 -0.46
N ALA A 9 -0.86 19.67 0.71
CA ALA A 9 -1.65 19.32 1.88
C ALA A 9 -3.15 19.54 1.61
N ILE A 10 -3.53 20.70 1.06
CA ILE A 10 -4.91 21.00 0.67
C ILE A 10 -5.43 19.95 -0.32
N TYR A 11 -4.64 19.60 -1.34
CA TYR A 11 -5.02 18.55 -2.28
C TYR A 11 -5.28 17.21 -1.60
N VAL A 12 -4.39 16.80 -0.68
CA VAL A 12 -4.52 15.53 0.06
C VAL A 12 -5.81 15.49 0.88
N TYR A 13 -6.11 16.55 1.63
CA TYR A 13 -7.31 16.64 2.45
C TYR A 13 -8.62 16.69 1.64
N ASN A 14 -8.56 17.18 0.39
CA ASN A 14 -9.72 17.22 -0.50
C ASN A 14 -9.92 15.92 -1.31
N THR A 15 -8.85 15.15 -1.53
CA THR A 15 -8.86 13.99 -2.44
C THR A 15 -9.02 12.66 -1.71
N TYR A 16 -8.39 12.53 -0.55
CA TYR A 16 -8.29 11.27 0.17
C TYR A 16 -9.09 11.30 1.47
N THR A 17 -9.60 10.13 1.89
CA THR A 17 -10.34 9.97 3.14
C THR A 17 -9.91 8.69 3.87
N GLY A 18 -10.22 8.59 5.17
CA GLY A 18 -10.01 7.36 5.94
C GLY A 18 -8.55 6.88 5.96
N SER A 19 -8.32 5.61 5.59
CA SER A 19 -6.99 5.00 5.56
C SER A 19 -6.07 5.63 4.51
N ASP A 20 -6.62 6.03 3.36
CA ASP A 20 -5.86 6.62 2.27
C ASP A 20 -5.30 7.99 2.69
N LEU A 21 -6.10 8.78 3.42
CA LEU A 21 -5.66 10.05 3.99
C LEU A 21 -4.55 9.87 5.03
N LYS A 22 -4.69 8.87 5.92
CA LYS A 22 -3.65 8.56 6.92
C LYS A 22 -2.34 8.14 6.26
N TYR A 23 -2.41 7.35 5.19
CA TYR A 23 -1.23 6.97 4.43
C TYR A 23 -0.60 8.18 3.73
N ALA A 24 -1.38 8.95 2.96
CA ALA A 24 -0.92 10.13 2.25
C ALA A 24 -0.30 11.19 3.18
N THR A 25 -0.84 11.37 4.38
CA THR A 25 -0.26 12.30 5.37
C THR A 25 1.00 11.74 6.04
N SER A 26 1.09 10.42 6.23
CA SER A 26 2.27 9.79 6.86
C SER A 26 3.56 9.85 6.03
N ILE A 27 3.42 9.99 4.70
CA ILE A 27 4.54 10.05 3.75
C ILE A 27 4.95 11.48 3.39
N LEU A 28 4.21 12.48 3.87
CA LEU A 28 4.53 13.90 3.71
C LEU A 28 5.26 14.42 4.95
N SER A 29 6.34 15.18 4.74
CA SER A 29 7.07 15.87 5.81
C SER A 29 6.79 17.38 5.78
N LYS A 30 7.40 18.15 6.68
CA LYS A 30 7.34 19.62 6.63
C LYS A 30 8.24 20.21 5.55
N ASP A 31 9.20 19.43 5.04
CA ASP A 31 10.14 19.79 4.00
C ASP A 31 9.74 19.15 2.66
N TYR A 32 9.87 19.92 1.58
CA TYR A 32 9.43 19.50 0.26
C TYR A 32 10.35 18.44 -0.36
N GLU A 33 11.67 18.62 -0.24
CA GLU A 33 12.64 17.69 -0.82
C GLU A 33 12.66 16.36 -0.06
N GLU A 34 12.52 16.42 1.26
CA GLU A 34 12.36 15.24 2.09
C GLU A 34 11.07 14.47 1.76
N SER A 35 9.96 15.19 1.53
CA SER A 35 8.70 14.58 1.09
C SER A 35 8.84 13.87 -0.26
N LEU A 36 9.53 14.51 -1.23
CA LEU A 36 9.82 13.89 -2.53
C LEU A 36 10.61 12.58 -2.39
N LYS A 37 11.69 12.59 -1.61
CA LYS A 37 12.51 11.38 -1.37
C LYS A 37 11.71 10.28 -0.68
N THR A 38 10.89 10.65 0.30
CA THR A 38 10.05 9.71 1.06
C THR A 38 8.99 9.10 0.16
N LEU A 39 8.38 9.89 -0.72
CA LEU A 39 7.40 9.42 -1.71
C LEU A 39 8.01 8.48 -2.76
N ASP A 40 9.17 8.81 -3.32
CA ASP A 40 9.86 7.95 -4.29
C ASP A 40 10.25 6.61 -3.64
N LYS A 41 10.70 6.63 -2.38
CA LYS A 41 10.99 5.41 -1.61
C LYS A 41 9.72 4.60 -1.36
N ALA A 42 8.66 5.22 -0.85
CA ALA A 42 7.40 4.56 -0.53
C ALA A 42 6.77 3.91 -1.77
N TYR A 43 6.78 4.61 -2.91
CA TYR A 43 6.29 4.04 -4.18
C TYR A 43 7.05 2.78 -4.57
N ASN A 44 8.38 2.82 -4.54
CA ASN A 44 9.20 1.67 -4.92
C ASN A 44 9.05 0.49 -3.95
N GLU A 45 8.92 0.76 -2.65
CA GLU A 45 8.67 -0.27 -1.62
C GLU A 45 7.31 -0.94 -1.82
N GLU A 46 6.24 -0.15 -2.00
CA GLU A 46 4.89 -0.69 -2.23
C GLU A 46 4.81 -1.51 -3.53
N VAL A 47 5.48 -1.06 -4.60
CA VAL A 47 5.57 -1.81 -5.88
C VAL A 47 6.34 -3.11 -5.71
N LYS A 48 7.46 -3.08 -4.98
CA LYS A 48 8.25 -4.28 -4.70
C LYS A 48 7.44 -5.30 -3.90
N GLU A 49 6.86 -4.88 -2.78
CA GLU A 49 6.04 -5.76 -1.95
C GLU A 49 4.81 -6.31 -2.68
N PHE A 50 4.20 -5.51 -3.56
CA PHE A 50 3.11 -5.99 -4.40
C PHE A 50 3.56 -7.12 -5.33
N LYS A 51 4.72 -7.00 -5.97
CA LYS A 51 5.30 -8.05 -6.82
C LYS A 51 5.68 -9.29 -6.02
N ASP A 52 6.30 -9.12 -4.87
CA ASP A 52 6.72 -10.23 -4.01
C ASP A 52 5.49 -11.05 -3.57
N ARG A 53 4.40 -10.38 -3.16
CA ARG A 53 3.14 -11.05 -2.81
C ARG A 53 2.44 -11.72 -3.99
N LEU A 54 2.51 -11.14 -5.19
CA LEU A 54 1.96 -11.80 -6.39
C LEU A 54 2.65 -13.15 -6.66
N LEU A 55 3.97 -13.21 -6.44
CA LEU A 55 4.79 -14.39 -6.69
C LEU A 55 4.87 -15.36 -5.51
N GLU A 56 4.40 -14.95 -4.33
CA GLU A 56 4.41 -15.79 -3.13
C GLU A 56 3.56 -17.05 -3.34
N PRO A 57 4.16 -18.25 -3.31
CA PRO A 57 3.41 -19.49 -3.47
C PRO A 57 2.41 -19.63 -2.32
N ALA A 58 1.19 -20.09 -2.62
CA ALA A 58 0.26 -20.49 -1.58
C ALA A 58 0.84 -21.73 -0.89
N SER A 59 1.58 -21.53 0.22
CA SER A 59 2.13 -22.65 0.98
C SER A 59 1.01 -23.35 1.72
N SER A 60 0.44 -24.40 1.12
CA SER A 60 -0.35 -25.37 1.85
C SER A 60 0.62 -26.25 2.63
N SER A 61 0.66 -26.14 3.96
CA SER A 61 1.37 -27.11 4.81
C SER A 61 0.64 -28.45 4.72
N SER A 62 1.04 -29.30 3.77
CA SER A 62 0.47 -30.63 3.57
C SER A 62 1.15 -31.66 4.49
N GLU A 63 0.92 -31.55 5.79
CA GLU A 63 1.16 -32.67 6.70
C GLU A 63 0.02 -32.73 7.72
N THR A 64 -1.17 -33.17 7.27
CA THR A 64 -2.00 -34.16 7.96
C THR A 64 -3.36 -34.31 7.27
N VAL A 65 -3.63 -35.53 6.83
CA VAL A 65 -4.94 -35.99 6.34
C VAL A 65 -5.89 -36.06 7.53
N SER A 66 -6.46 -34.93 7.93
CA SER A 66 -7.63 -34.91 8.81
C SER A 66 -8.42 -33.62 8.62
N ILE A 67 -9.60 -33.75 7.98
CA ILE A 67 -10.71 -32.79 7.88
C ILE A 67 -10.65 -31.83 6.67
N ASN A 68 -11.20 -32.29 5.53
CA ASN A 68 -11.33 -31.56 4.26
C ASN A 68 -12.12 -30.25 4.31
N TYR A 69 -12.77 -29.89 5.43
CA TYR A 69 -13.43 -28.59 5.60
C TYR A 69 -12.50 -27.52 6.21
N SER A 70 -11.62 -27.90 7.13
CA SER A 70 -10.73 -26.94 7.81
C SER A 70 -9.64 -26.43 6.87
N ALA A 71 -9.02 -27.31 6.08
CA ALA A 71 -7.98 -26.94 5.12
C ALA A 71 -8.52 -26.03 4.00
N ALA A 72 -9.71 -26.32 3.47
CA ALA A 72 -10.34 -25.48 2.43
C ALA A 72 -10.75 -24.11 2.97
N PHE A 73 -11.22 -24.04 4.23
CA PHE A 73 -11.51 -22.77 4.90
C PHE A 73 -10.24 -21.96 5.15
N GLU A 74 -9.17 -22.60 5.61
CA GLU A 74 -7.86 -21.97 5.82
C GLU A 74 -7.28 -21.43 4.51
N GLU A 75 -7.34 -22.21 3.42
CA GLU A 75 -6.89 -21.77 2.10
C GLU A 75 -7.71 -20.58 1.58
N ALA A 76 -9.05 -20.62 1.72
CA ALA A 76 -9.91 -19.51 1.33
C ALA A 76 -9.67 -18.25 2.17
N ALA A 77 -9.44 -18.40 3.48
CA ALA A 77 -9.12 -17.30 4.38
C ALA A 77 -7.76 -16.68 4.02
N LEU A 78 -6.73 -17.51 3.77
CA LEU A 78 -5.41 -17.07 3.33
C LEU A 78 -5.48 -16.30 2.01
N ASN A 79 -6.21 -16.83 1.02
CA ASN A 79 -6.40 -16.17 -0.27
C ASN A 79 -7.10 -14.81 -0.13
N LYS A 80 -8.14 -14.72 0.73
CA LYS A 80 -8.83 -13.46 1.00
C LYS A 80 -7.94 -12.43 1.69
N VAL A 81 -7.14 -12.86 2.67
CA VAL A 81 -6.15 -11.98 3.33
C VAL A 81 -5.12 -11.49 2.32
N LYS A 82 -4.61 -12.37 1.46
CA LYS A 82 -3.66 -12.04 0.39
C LYS A 82 -4.25 -11.02 -0.59
N GLU A 83 -5.51 -11.23 -1.02
CA GLU A 83 -6.21 -10.30 -1.91
C GLU A 83 -6.37 -8.91 -1.29
N VAL A 84 -6.84 -8.83 -0.04
CA VAL A 84 -6.99 -7.55 0.67
C VAL A 84 -5.64 -6.83 0.81
N GLN A 85 -4.58 -7.59 1.12
CA GLN A 85 -3.22 -7.03 1.19
C GLN A 85 -2.72 -6.54 -0.16
N LEU A 86 -2.95 -7.28 -1.25
CA LEU A 86 -2.58 -6.88 -2.61
C LEU A 86 -3.32 -5.60 -3.03
N GLN A 87 -4.64 -5.54 -2.80
CA GLN A 87 -5.44 -4.35 -3.09
C GLN A 87 -4.94 -3.13 -2.32
N LYS A 88 -4.62 -3.30 -1.03
CA LYS A 88 -4.05 -2.23 -0.20
C LYS A 88 -2.71 -1.72 -0.75
N ARG A 89 -1.78 -2.62 -1.08
CA ARG A 89 -0.45 -2.27 -1.64
C ARG A 89 -0.57 -1.55 -2.99
N ALA A 90 -1.43 -2.06 -3.88
CA ALA A 90 -1.69 -1.42 -5.17
C ALA A 90 -2.28 -0.01 -5.00
N ARG A 91 -3.20 0.17 -4.04
CA ARG A 91 -3.80 1.47 -3.73
C ARG A 91 -2.76 2.46 -3.20
N HIS A 92 -1.94 2.04 -2.24
CA HIS A 92 -0.87 2.87 -1.67
C HIS A 92 0.16 3.28 -2.73
N ALA A 93 0.60 2.36 -3.59
CA ALA A 93 1.47 2.67 -4.72
C ALA A 93 0.86 3.71 -5.67
N THR A 94 -0.45 3.62 -5.92
CA THR A 94 -1.16 4.60 -6.77
C THR A 94 -1.18 5.99 -6.12
N ILE A 95 -1.44 6.09 -4.82
CA ILE A 95 -1.43 7.34 -4.06
C ILE A 95 -0.04 7.98 -4.08
N ALA A 96 1.01 7.19 -3.79
CA ALA A 96 2.38 7.68 -3.79
C ALA A 96 2.78 8.23 -5.18
N LYS A 97 2.39 7.52 -6.25
CA LYS A 97 2.63 7.96 -7.63
C LYS A 97 1.91 9.27 -7.98
N ASP A 98 0.63 9.40 -7.62
CA ASP A 98 -0.16 10.62 -7.85
C ASP A 98 0.48 11.83 -7.15
N LEU A 99 0.88 11.67 -5.89
CA LEU A 99 1.55 12.72 -5.14
C LEU A 99 2.92 13.10 -5.74
N LEU A 100 3.71 12.13 -6.19
CA LEU A 100 4.96 12.40 -6.92
C LEU A 100 4.74 13.21 -8.19
N GLN A 101 3.70 12.88 -8.96
CA GLN A 101 3.36 13.62 -10.18
C GLN A 101 2.96 15.07 -9.89
N LYS A 102 2.35 15.34 -8.73
CA LYS A 102 1.97 16.70 -8.31
C LYS A 102 3.13 17.50 -7.71
N MET A 103 4.16 16.83 -7.21
CA MET A 103 5.37 17.46 -6.70
C MET A 103 6.47 17.63 -7.77
N ARG A 104 6.26 17.18 -8.99
CA ARG A 104 7.20 17.38 -10.11
C ARG A 104 6.67 18.48 -11.03
#